data_AF-A0A969F394-F1
#
_entry.id   AF-A0A969F394-F1
#
_cell.length_a   1.000
_cell.length_b   1.000
_cell.length_c   1.000
_cell.angle_alpha   90.00
_cell.angle_beta   90.00
_cell.angle_gamma   90.00
#
_symmetry.space_group_name_H-M   'P 1'
#
loop_
_entity.id
_entity.type
_entity.pdbx_description
1 polymer ?
#
loop_
_entity_poly.entity_id
_entity_poly.type
_entity_poly.pdbx_seq_one_letter_code
_entity_poly.pdbx_strand_id
1 'polypeptide(L)' 'MIGQATGGFGGDGSSSTTIRWTIAVTNEDEGEWGAVLMGNLQADPTLEVHEMDGPTAVTQVEDGTVTAALLIPR' A
#
# COMPACT_ATOMS: atom_id res chain seq x y z
N MET A 1 -14.28 -29.75 -2.89
CA MET A 1 -15.47 -29.10 -2.30
C MET A 1 -15.11 -27.67 -2.00
N ILE A 2 -15.84 -26.71 -2.56
CA ILE A 2 -15.70 -25.28 -2.27
C ILE A 2 -16.34 -25.05 -0.90
N GLY A 3 -15.56 -24.59 0.08
CA GLY A 3 -16.06 -24.23 1.40
C GLY A 3 -16.94 -23.00 1.30
N GLN A 4 -18.23 -23.18 1.60
CA GLN A 4 -19.25 -22.14 1.55
C GLN A 4 -18.92 -20.97 2.49
N ALA A 5 -18.98 -19.75 1.96
CA ALA A 5 -19.19 -18.56 2.76
C ALA A 5 -20.62 -18.59 3.31
N THR A 6 -20.78 -18.69 4.62
CA THR A 6 -22.06 -18.46 5.29
C THR A 6 -21.77 -17.84 6.65
N GLY A 7 -21.77 -16.51 6.71
CA GLY A 7 -21.67 -15.71 7.93
C GLY A 7 -22.49 -14.45 7.72
N GLY A 8 -23.57 -14.30 8.47
CA GLY A 8 -24.71 -13.45 8.15
C GLY A 8 -24.48 -11.94 8.18
N PHE A 9 -25.26 -11.22 7.38
CA PHE A 9 -25.52 -9.79 7.56
C PHE A 9 -26.54 -9.62 8.70
N GLY A 10 -26.09 -9.82 9.94
CA GLY A 10 -26.82 -9.46 11.15
C GLY A 10 -26.41 -8.04 11.58
N GLY A 11 -27.39 -7.17 11.82
CA GLY A 11 -27.15 -5.76 12.10
C GLY A 11 -26.70 -5.47 13.52
N ASP A 12 -25.54 -4.81 13.63
CA ASP A 12 -25.12 -3.98 14.76
C ASP A 12 -23.78 -3.30 14.41
N GLY A 13 -23.81 -2.00 14.13
CA GLY A 13 -22.61 -1.14 14.08
C GLY A 13 -21.51 -1.63 13.12
N SER A 14 -21.62 -1.26 11.84
CA SER A 14 -20.53 -1.41 10.87
C SER A 14 -19.28 -0.68 11.39
N SER A 15 -18.46 -1.39 12.14
CA SER A 15 -17.11 -1.00 12.48
C SER A 15 -16.35 -1.06 11.16
N SER A 16 -16.37 0.04 10.43
CA SER A 16 -15.54 0.21 9.24
C SER A 16 -14.10 0.13 9.71
N THR A 17 -13.52 -1.07 9.71
CA THR A 17 -12.10 -1.26 9.93
C THR A 17 -11.40 -0.65 8.73
N THR A 18 -10.87 0.56 8.90
CA THR A 18 -9.97 1.14 7.91
C THR A 18 -8.71 0.28 7.87
N ILE A 19 -8.55 -0.49 6.80
CA ILE A 19 -7.33 -1.27 6.56
C ILE A 19 -6.24 -0.29 6.15
N ARG A 20 -5.08 -0.39 6.79
CA ARG A 20 -3.87 0.33 6.39
C ARG A 20 -2.97 -0.62 5.61
N TRP A 21 -2.50 -0.16 4.46
CA TRP A 21 -1.59 -0.91 3.60
C TRP A 21 -0.22 -0.24 3.61
N THR A 22 0.82 -1.03 3.83
CA THR A 22 2.19 -0.55 3.78
C THR A 22 2.74 -0.76 2.38
N ILE A 23 3.23 0.30 1.73
CA ILE A 23 3.83 0.24 0.39
C ILE A 23 5.25 0.79 0.42
N ALA A 24 6.15 0.11 -0.28
CA ALA A 24 7.47 0.63 -0.59
C ALA A 24 7.40 1.46 -1.87
N VAL A 25 7.99 2.65 -1.88
CA VAL A 25 8.07 3.50 -3.08
C VAL A 25 9.52 3.78 -3.39
N THR A 26 9.91 3.50 -4.63
CA THR A 26 11.20 3.89 -5.18
C THR A 26 10.96 5.02 -6.15
N ASN A 27 11.29 6.24 -5.74
CA ASN A 27 11.17 7.41 -6.59
C ASN A 27 12.50 7.73 -7.27
N GLU A 28 12.61 7.39 -8.55
CA GLU A 28 13.76 7.78 -9.39
C GLU A 28 13.55 9.13 -10.09
N ASP A 29 12.30 9.60 -10.14
CA ASP A 29 11.89 10.90 -10.68
C ASP A 29 12.00 11.99 -9.61
N GLU A 30 13.12 12.73 -9.65
CA GLU A 30 13.33 13.94 -8.83
C GLU A 30 12.59 15.17 -9.40
N GLY A 31 11.78 15.01 -10.45
CA GLY A 31 10.96 16.04 -11.05
C GLY A 31 9.68 16.36 -10.28
N GLU A 32 8.94 17.35 -10.79
CA GLU A 32 7.69 17.82 -10.19
C GLU A 32 6.62 16.71 -10.10
N TRP A 33 6.57 15.82 -11.10
CA TRP A 33 5.58 14.76 -11.17
C TRP A 33 5.82 13.67 -10.13
N GLY A 34 7.07 13.22 -9.93
CA GLY A 34 7.45 12.32 -8.84
C GLY A 34 7.09 12.89 -7.47
N ALA A 35 7.39 14.18 -7.24
CA ALA A 35 7.04 14.86 -6.00
C ALA A 35 5.52 14.95 -5.77
N VAL A 36 4.73 15.26 -6.83
CA VAL A 36 3.26 15.31 -6.75
C VAL A 36 2.67 13.94 -6.46
N LEU A 37 3.17 12.88 -7.10
CA LEU A 37 2.71 11.52 -6.85
C LEU A 37 3.02 11.09 -5.41
N MET A 38 4.23 11.35 -4.92
CA MET A 38 4.60 11.10 -3.52
C MET A 38 3.69 11.85 -2.55
N GLY A 39 3.39 13.13 -2.83
CA GLY A 39 2.47 13.92 -2.02
C GLY A 39 1.06 13.34 -1.97
N ASN A 40 0.54 12.87 -3.11
CA ASN A 40 -0.77 12.22 -3.18
C ASN A 40 -0.80 10.89 -2.41
N LEU A 41 0.26 10.08 -2.50
CA LEU A 41 0.35 8.81 -1.76
C LEU A 41 0.41 9.04 -0.25
N GLN A 42 1.19 10.03 0.21
CA GLN A 42 1.30 10.39 1.63
C GLN A 42 0.02 11.03 2.20
N ALA A 43 -0.80 11.64 1.35
CA ALA A 43 -2.08 12.22 1.75
C ALA A 43 -3.17 11.16 1.98
N ASP A 44 -2.99 9.92 1.51
CA ASP A 44 -3.96 8.84 1.70
C ASP A 44 -3.86 8.26 3.13
N PRO A 45 -4.91 8.38 3.97
CA PRO A 45 -4.89 7.89 5.35
C PRO A 45 -4.91 6.36 5.48
N THR A 46 -5.12 5.65 4.36
CA THR A 46 -5.13 4.19 4.27
C THR A 46 -3.79 3.63 3.82
N LEU A 47 -2.82 4.49 3.47
CA LEU A 47 -1.48 4.09 3.05
C LEU A 47 -0.41 4.49 4.07
N GLU A 48 0.50 3.57 4.32
CA GLU A 48 1.78 3.84 4.95
C GLU A 48 2.85 3.74 3.88
N VAL A 49 3.48 4.88 3.57
CA VAL A 49 4.41 5.00 2.45
C VAL A 49 5.84 5.00 2.99
N HIS A 50 6.64 4.02 2.57
CA HIS A 50 8.07 3.96 2.85
C HIS A 50 8.88 4.22 1.59
N GLU A 51 9.57 5.35 1.55
CA GLU A 51 10.51 5.64 0.47
C GLU A 51 11.81 4.86 0.68
N MET A 52 12.24 4.09 -0.33
CA MET A 52 13.46 3.29 -0.30
C MET A 52 13.97 2.96 -1.70
N ASP A 53 15.18 2.43 -1.79
CA ASP A 53 15.78 1.99 -3.04
C ASP A 53 15.13 0.72 -3.59
N GLY A 54 15.14 0.57 -4.91
CA GLY A 54 14.47 -0.52 -5.62
C GLY A 54 14.81 -1.93 -5.13
N PRO A 55 16.08 -2.29 -4.91
CA PRO A 55 16.46 -3.61 -4.40
C PRO A 55 15.89 -3.91 -3.00
N THR A 56 15.87 -2.90 -2.12
CA THR A 56 15.28 -3.04 -0.78
C THR A 56 13.77 -3.20 -0.86
N ALA A 57 13.11 -2.43 -1.74
CA ALA A 57 11.67 -2.55 -1.96
C ALA A 57 11.26 -3.96 -2.42
N VAL A 58 12.02 -4.55 -3.35
CA VAL A 58 11.79 -5.94 -3.80
C VAL A 58 11.96 -6.92 -2.64
N THR A 59 13.04 -6.79 -1.88
CA THR A 59 13.32 -7.67 -0.73
C THR A 59 12.18 -7.61 0.30
N GLN A 60 11.66 -6.42 0.59
CA GLN A 60 10.56 -6.23 1.54
C GLN A 60 9.19 -6.73 1.05
N VAL A 61 8.98 -6.81 -0.26
CA VAL A 61 7.78 -7.46 -0.81
C VAL A 61 7.91 -8.98 -0.71
N GLU A 62 9.09 -9.52 -0.99
CA GLU A 62 9.36 -10.97 -0.94
C GLU A 62 9.28 -11.53 0.49
N ASP A 63 9.72 -10.76 1.49
CA ASP A 63 9.65 -11.15 2.91
C ASP A 63 8.28 -10.83 3.57
N GLY A 64 7.42 -10.09 2.87
CA GLY A 64 6.08 -9.71 3.33
C GLY A 64 6.05 -8.54 4.32
N THR A 65 7.14 -7.81 4.49
CA THR A 65 7.20 -6.59 5.31
C THR A 65 6.32 -5.49 4.75
N VAL A 66 6.28 -5.34 3.42
CA VAL A 66 5.36 -4.43 2.72
C VAL A 66 4.40 -5.21 1.83
N THR A 67 3.23 -4.62 1.57
CA THR A 67 2.21 -5.25 0.73
C THR A 67 2.59 -5.20 -0.75
N ALA A 68 3.20 -4.10 -1.19
CA ALA A 68 3.55 -3.86 -2.58
C ALA A 68 4.72 -2.88 -2.70
N ALA A 69 5.36 -2.89 -3.86
CA ALA A 69 6.35 -1.92 -4.26
C ALA A 69 5.85 -1.12 -5.49
N LEU A 70 6.10 0.18 -5.49
CA LEU A 70 5.85 1.10 -6.60
C LEU A 70 7.16 1.73 -7.04
N LEU A 71 7.47 1.64 -8.34
CA LEU A 71 8.59 2.34 -8.97
C LEU A 71 8.04 3.57 -9.71
N ILE A 72 8.58 4.74 -9.40
CA ILE A 72 8.37 5.97 -10.17
C ILE A 72 9.63 6.18 -11.02
N PRO A 73 9.63 5.82 -12.31
CA PRO A 73 10.78 5.96 -13.17
C PRO A 73 11.02 7.42 -13.57
N ARG A 74 12.27 7.73 -13.93
CA ARG A 74 12.66 9.01 -14.57
C ARG A 74 11.95 9.30 -15.88
#